data_AF-A0AAW9KA65-F1
#
_entry.id   AF-A0AAW9KA65-F1
#
_cell.length_a   1.000
_cell.length_b   1.000
_cell.length_c   1.000
_cell.angle_alpha   90.00
_cell.angle_beta   90.00
_cell.angle_gamma   90.00
#
_symmetry.space_group_name_H-M   'P 1'
#
loop_
_entity.id
_entity.type
_entity.pdbx_description
1 polymer ?
#
loop_
_entity_poly.entity_id
_entity_poly.type
_entity_poly.pdbx_seq_one_letter_code
_entity_poly.pdbx_strand_id
1 'polypeptide(L)'
;KPAEAKMQGAQGTEDIDIKLGYCTEFIILADADKANNFRSDIEKMGDSTIVVGYEDVIKVHIHTNDPGSVLAKAVQLGELSKIKIDNMREEHREVLLTKEEYNQGEAATEESEEVKYAFVSVAMGEG
;
A
#
# COMPACT_ATOMS: atom_id res chain seq x y z
N LYS A 1 7.01 -46.49 9.28
CA LYS A 1 7.68 -45.42 8.53
C LYS A 1 6.73 -44.23 8.46
N PRO A 2 6.80 -43.25 9.37
CA PRO A 2 6.07 -42.02 9.19
C PRO A 2 6.82 -41.14 8.19
N ALA A 3 6.07 -40.56 7.26
CA ALA A 3 6.56 -39.67 6.21
C ALA A 3 6.92 -38.32 6.83
N GLU A 4 8.07 -37.79 6.41
CA GLU A 4 8.60 -36.49 6.81
C GLU A 4 7.69 -35.38 6.29
N ALA A 5 7.08 -34.63 7.21
CA ALA A 5 6.43 -33.38 6.91
C ALA A 5 7.52 -32.34 6.59
N LYS A 6 7.63 -31.95 5.32
CA LYS A 6 8.45 -30.80 4.91
C LYS A 6 7.85 -29.54 5.51
N MET A 7 8.48 -29.02 6.55
CA MET A 7 8.33 -27.63 6.96
C MET A 7 8.82 -26.75 5.81
N GLN A 8 7.90 -26.05 5.15
CA GLN A 8 8.25 -24.96 4.24
C GLN A 8 8.71 -23.78 5.09
N GLY A 9 10.03 -23.66 5.23
CA GLY A 9 10.67 -22.52 5.83
C GLY A 9 10.54 -21.28 4.93
N ALA A 10 10.42 -20.14 5.61
CA ALA A 10 10.75 -18.79 5.15
C ALA A 10 10.44 -18.47 3.69
N GLN A 11 9.27 -17.87 3.44
CA GLN A 11 9.11 -17.02 2.26
C GLN A 11 10.19 -15.94 2.33
N GLY A 12 11.12 -16.03 1.39
CA GLY A 12 12.17 -15.06 1.22
C GLY A 12 11.59 -13.67 1.02
N THR A 13 12.38 -12.68 1.40
CA THR A 13 12.37 -11.34 0.83
C THR A 13 12.53 -11.46 -0.69
N GLU A 14 11.44 -11.76 -1.38
CA GLU A 14 11.37 -11.59 -2.82
C GLU A 14 11.36 -10.08 -3.03
N ASP A 15 12.39 -9.56 -3.69
CA ASP A 15 12.38 -8.21 -4.25
C ASP A 15 11.01 -7.98 -4.89
N ILE A 16 10.16 -7.20 -4.23
CA ILE A 16 8.86 -6.85 -4.79
C ILE A 16 9.19 -6.11 -6.09
N ASP A 17 8.88 -6.72 -7.23
CA ASP A 17 9.11 -6.14 -8.55
C ASP A 17 8.15 -4.97 -8.75
N ILE A 18 8.48 -3.83 -8.14
CA ILE A 18 7.73 -2.58 -8.23
C ILE A 18 7.98 -1.98 -9.61
N LYS A 19 7.13 -2.37 -10.55
CA LYS A 19 7.16 -1.91 -11.95
C LYS A 19 6.83 -0.42 -12.08
N LEU A 20 5.81 0.03 -11.34
CA LEU A 20 5.38 1.44 -11.29
C LEU A 20 5.67 2.00 -9.90
N GLY A 21 6.42 3.09 -9.84
CA GLY A 21 7.03 3.57 -8.59
C GLY A 21 6.09 4.30 -7.64
N TYR A 22 4.98 4.85 -8.14
CA TYR A 22 4.11 5.72 -7.34
C TYR A 22 2.70 5.16 -7.24
N CYS A 23 2.19 5.10 -6.02
CA CYS A 23 0.76 5.03 -5.74
C CYS A 23 0.18 6.44 -5.77
N THR A 24 -0.83 6.69 -6.61
CA THR A 24 -1.49 7.99 -6.72
C THR A 24 -2.97 7.84 -6.40
N GLU A 25 -3.39 8.44 -5.28
CA GLU A 25 -4.77 8.43 -4.79
C GLU A 25 -5.31 9.84 -4.75
N PHE A 26 -6.53 10.05 -5.21
CA PHE A 26 -7.19 11.36 -5.13
C PHE A 26 -8.70 11.25 -5.31
N ILE A 27 -9.37 12.36 -5.02
CA ILE A 27 -10.79 12.56 -5.23
C ILE A 27 -10.99 13.65 -6.27
N ILE A 28 -11.93 13.45 -7.19
CA ILE A 28 -12.46 14.47 -8.09
C ILE A 28 -13.89 14.80 -7.66
N LEU A 29 -14.18 16.08 -7.42
CA LEU A 29 -15.53 16.59 -7.24
C LEU A 29 -16.15 16.82 -8.63
N ALA A 30 -16.88 15.81 -9.11
CA ALA A 30 -17.49 15.76 -10.42
C ALA A 30 -18.61 14.71 -10.43
N ASP A 31 -19.54 14.87 -11.38
CA ASP A 31 -20.61 13.89 -11.65
C ASP A 31 -20.05 12.45 -11.80
N ALA A 32 -20.56 11.53 -10.97
CA ALA A 32 -20.16 10.12 -10.96
C ALA A 32 -20.37 9.42 -12.31
N ASP A 33 -21.26 9.90 -13.19
CA ASP A 33 -21.46 9.33 -14.52
C ASP A 33 -20.19 9.42 -15.39
N LYS A 34 -19.28 10.35 -15.06
CA LYS A 34 -17.98 10.50 -15.76
C LYS A 34 -16.94 9.47 -15.32
N ALA A 35 -17.17 8.72 -14.24
CA ALA A 35 -16.19 7.79 -13.66
C ALA A 35 -15.72 6.71 -14.65
N ASN A 36 -16.64 6.11 -15.40
CA ASN A 36 -16.30 5.04 -16.37
C ASN A 36 -15.47 5.56 -17.55
N ASN A 37 -15.79 6.77 -18.03
CA ASN A 37 -15.03 7.42 -19.10
C ASN A 37 -13.63 7.78 -18.59
N PHE A 38 -13.56 8.39 -17.40
CA PHE A 38 -12.28 8.75 -16.79
C PHE A 38 -11.40 7.53 -16.52
N ARG A 39 -11.98 6.41 -16.07
CA ARG A 39 -11.26 5.13 -15.93
C ARG A 39 -10.61 4.71 -17.23
N SER A 40 -11.38 4.73 -18.32
CA SER A 40 -10.89 4.34 -19.65
C SER A 40 -9.75 5.25 -20.14
N ASP A 41 -9.76 6.52 -19.76
CA ASP A 41 -8.73 7.50 -20.13
C ASP A 41 -7.39 7.28 -19.40
N ILE A 42 -7.42 6.77 -18.17
CA ILE A 42 -6.23 6.61 -17.33
C ILE A 42 -5.73 5.16 -17.23
N GLU A 43 -6.53 4.17 -17.63
CA GLU A 43 -6.16 2.74 -17.53
C GLU A 43 -4.87 2.40 -18.29
N LYS A 44 -4.55 3.15 -19.35
CA LYS A 44 -3.29 2.98 -20.13
C LYS A 44 -2.09 3.71 -19.52
N MET A 45 -2.31 4.53 -18.50
CA MET A 45 -1.28 5.38 -17.87
C MET A 45 -0.65 4.73 -16.65
N GLY A 46 -1.11 3.53 -16.28
CA GLY A 46 -0.67 2.85 -15.08
C GLY A 46 -1.12 1.39 -15.03
N ASP A 47 -0.92 0.77 -13.88
CA ASP A 47 -1.49 -0.51 -13.53
C ASP A 47 -2.40 -0.37 -12.30
N SER A 48 -3.06 -1.47 -11.93
CA SER A 48 -3.84 -1.57 -10.69
C SER A 48 -4.82 -0.41 -10.47
N THR A 49 -5.51 0.02 -11.54
CA THR A 49 -6.37 1.20 -11.52
C THR A 49 -7.74 0.91 -10.91
N ILE A 50 -8.14 1.71 -9.93
CA ILE A 50 -9.46 1.71 -9.32
C ILE A 50 -10.06 3.11 -9.51
N VAL A 51 -11.26 3.15 -10.08
CA VAL A 51 -12.05 4.38 -10.21
C VAL A 51 -13.46 4.05 -9.77
N VAL A 52 -13.95 4.76 -8.76
CA VAL A 52 -15.28 4.55 -8.17
C VAL A 52 -16.01 5.88 -8.10
N GLY A 53 -17.15 6.00 -8.77
CA GLY A 53 -18.06 7.13 -8.65
C GLY A 53 -19.13 6.90 -7.58
N TYR A 54 -19.43 7.93 -6.80
CA TYR A 54 -20.54 7.97 -5.84
C TYR A 54 -21.03 9.41 -5.72
N GLU A 55 -22.32 9.65 -6.01
CA GLU A 55 -22.93 11.00 -6.04
C GLU A 55 -22.12 11.98 -6.92
N ASP A 56 -21.61 13.08 -6.36
CA ASP A 56 -20.80 14.08 -7.06
C ASP A 56 -19.30 13.89 -6.80
N VAL A 57 -18.87 12.65 -6.54
CA VAL A 57 -17.51 12.32 -6.13
C VAL A 57 -16.99 11.12 -6.93
N ILE A 58 -15.76 11.25 -7.44
CA ILE A 58 -15.01 10.15 -8.07
C ILE A 58 -13.73 9.91 -7.27
N LYS A 59 -13.58 8.72 -6.70
CA LYS A 59 -12.35 8.28 -6.03
C LYS A 59 -11.47 7.51 -6.99
N VAL A 60 -10.19 7.81 -6.99
CA VAL A 60 -9.21 7.26 -7.93
C VAL A 60 -8.01 6.74 -7.17
N HIS A 61 -7.56 5.54 -7.54
CA HIS A 61 -6.28 4.94 -7.17
C HIS A 61 -5.62 4.42 -8.44
N ILE A 62 -4.36 4.74 -8.67
CA ILE A 62 -3.59 4.22 -9.79
C ILE A 62 -2.13 4.11 -9.41
N HIS A 63 -1.48 3.01 -9.81
CA HIS A 63 -0.03 2.95 -9.78
C HIS A 63 0.51 3.47 -11.10
N THR A 64 1.44 4.42 -11.06
CA THR A 64 2.02 5.03 -12.25
C THR A 64 3.45 5.52 -12.01
N ASN A 65 4.19 5.78 -13.08
CA ASN A 65 5.46 6.49 -13.03
C ASN A 65 5.29 8.00 -13.29
N ASP A 66 4.10 8.44 -13.70
CA ASP A 66 3.80 9.84 -13.98
C ASP A 66 2.49 10.29 -13.34
N PRO A 67 2.49 10.52 -12.00
CA PRO A 67 1.33 11.06 -11.29
C PRO A 67 0.83 12.39 -11.87
N GLY A 68 1.76 13.22 -12.36
CA GLY A 68 1.45 14.55 -12.89
C GLY A 68 0.51 14.50 -14.09
N SER A 69 0.77 13.59 -15.04
CA SER A 69 -0.11 13.41 -16.20
C SER A 69 -1.51 12.91 -15.83
N VAL A 70 -1.63 12.04 -14.81
CA VAL A 70 -2.94 11.57 -14.32
C VAL A 70 -3.72 12.72 -13.69
N LEU A 71 -3.09 13.50 -12.81
CA LEU A 71 -3.71 14.65 -12.15
C LEU A 71 -4.10 15.75 -13.14
N ALA A 72 -3.29 15.96 -14.19
CA ALA A 72 -3.59 16.92 -15.25
C ALA A 72 -4.84 16.54 -16.05
N LYS A 73 -5.13 15.25 -16.25
CA LYS A 73 -6.42 14.80 -16.81
C LYS A 73 -7.55 14.94 -15.81
N ALA A 74 -7.30 14.61 -14.55
CA ALA A 74 -8.31 14.66 -13.50
C ALA A 74 -8.87 16.08 -13.28
N VAL A 75 -8.02 17.10 -13.30
CA VAL A 75 -8.43 18.51 -13.14
C VAL A 75 -9.28 19.04 -14.29
N GLN A 76 -9.21 18.41 -15.47
CA GLN A 76 -10.11 18.74 -16.60
C GLN A 76 -11.54 18.26 -16.35
N LEU A 77 -11.73 17.31 -15.42
CA LEU A 77 -13.02 16.70 -15.11
C LEU A 77 -13.76 17.45 -13.99
N GLY A 78 -13.03 17.94 -12.99
CA GLY A 78 -13.55 18.63 -11.80
C GLY A 78 -12.47 19.04 -10.81
N GLU A 79 -12.88 19.56 -9.65
CA GLU A 79 -11.97 20.00 -8.58
C GLU A 79 -11.32 18.78 -7.89
N LEU A 80 -10.01 18.86 -7.61
CA LEU A 80 -9.28 17.79 -6.94
C LEU A 80 -9.28 17.99 -5.42
N SER A 81 -9.46 16.91 -4.68
CA SER A 81 -9.39 16.86 -3.23
C SER A 81 -8.62 15.63 -2.75
N LYS A 82 -8.06 15.71 -1.54
CA LYS A 82 -7.36 14.60 -0.86
C LYS A 82 -6.33 13.87 -1.74
N ILE A 83 -5.46 14.63 -2.41
CA ILE A 83 -4.39 14.06 -3.25
C ILE A 83 -3.30 13.46 -2.37
N LYS A 84 -2.93 12.21 -2.65
CA LYS A 84 -1.82 11.48 -2.03
C LYS A 84 -0.97 10.84 -3.13
N ILE A 85 0.35 10.97 -3.01
CA ILE A 85 1.33 10.38 -3.93
C ILE A 85 2.42 9.74 -3.09
N ASP A 86 2.46 8.41 -3.07
CA ASP A 86 3.41 7.65 -2.27
C ASP A 86 4.43 6.95 -3.17
N ASN A 87 5.71 7.04 -2.82
CA ASN A 87 6.77 6.30 -3.47
C ASN A 87 6.84 4.90 -2.88
N MET A 88 6.23 3.92 -3.55
CA MET A 88 6.15 2.54 -3.04
C MET A 88 7.53 1.90 -2.86
N ARG A 89 8.55 2.34 -3.61
CA ARG A 89 9.93 1.84 -3.46
C ARG A 89 10.57 2.33 -2.16
N GLU A 90 10.20 3.53 -1.72
CA GLU A 90 10.70 4.09 -0.47
C GLU A 90 10.04 3.43 0.73
N GLU A 91 8.72 3.30 0.71
CA GLU A 91 7.99 2.55 1.75
C GLU A 91 8.51 1.12 1.90
N HIS A 92 8.76 0.43 0.77
CA HIS A 92 9.37 -0.90 0.82
C HIS A 92 10.74 -0.93 1.51
N ARG A 93 11.61 0.07 1.25
CA ARG A 93 12.92 0.17 1.91
C ARG A 93 12.78 0.43 3.41
N GLU A 94 11.89 1.32 3.81
CA GLU A 94 11.67 1.63 5.23
C GLU A 94 11.14 0.42 6.01
N VAL A 95 10.22 -0.34 5.43
CA VAL A 95 9.71 -1.59 6.04
C VAL A 95 10.82 -2.62 6.19
N LEU A 96 11.74 -2.73 5.22
CA LEU A 96 12.89 -3.64 5.35
C LEU A 96 13.84 -3.19 6.46
N LEU A 97 14.21 -1.91 6.51
CA LEU A 97 15.11 -1.37 7.53
C LEU A 97 14.54 -1.55 8.95
N THR A 98 13.26 -1.20 9.15
CA THR A 98 12.60 -1.37 10.45
C THR A 98 12.50 -2.83 10.88
N LYS A 99 12.32 -3.76 9.93
CA LYS A 99 12.32 -5.20 10.20
C LYS A 99 13.72 -5.73 10.55
N GLU A 100 14.76 -5.22 9.90
CA GLU A 100 16.15 -5.52 10.24
C GLU A 100 16.51 -5.02 11.64
N GLU A 101 16.10 -3.80 12.01
CA GLU A 101 16.28 -3.23 13.35
C GLU A 101 15.52 -4.03 14.42
N TYR A 102 14.28 -4.44 14.15
CA TYR A 102 13.50 -5.28 15.06
C TYR A 102 14.16 -6.65 15.30
N ASN A 103 14.60 -7.31 14.23
CA ASN A 103 15.28 -8.62 14.33
C ASN A 103 16.63 -8.52 15.05
N GLN A 104 17.37 -7.42 14.91
CA GLN A 104 18.62 -7.18 15.65
C GLN A 104 18.36 -6.88 17.13
N GLY A 105 17.23 -6.24 17.46
CA GLY A 105 16.78 -6.01 18.83
C GLY A 105 16.37 -7.30 19.56
N GLU A 106 15.70 -8.24 18.88
CA GLU A 106 15.33 -9.54 19.46
C GLU A 106 16.54 -10.46 19.65
N ALA A 107 17.53 -10.44 18.75
CA ALA A 107 18.76 -11.21 18.89
C ALA A 107 19.63 -10.78 20.10
N ALA A 108 19.41 -9.57 20.63
CA ALA A 108 20.03 -9.10 21.87
C ALA A 108 19.29 -9.53 23.15
N THR A 109 18.14 -10.20 23.03
CA THR A 109 17.31 -10.65 24.16
C THR A 109 17.17 -12.17 24.30
N GLU A 110 17.82 -12.97 23.44
CA GLU A 110 17.78 -14.45 23.52
C GLU A 110 18.83 -15.05 24.48
N GLU A 111 19.13 -14.36 25.59
CA GLU A 111 19.62 -15.00 26.82
C GLU A 111 18.79 -14.49 28.01
N SER A 112 17.55 -14.96 28.13
CA SER A 112 16.88 -14.93 29.42
C SER A 112 15.96 -16.13 29.61
N GLU A 113 16.18 -16.78 30.75
CA GLU A 113 15.55 -17.96 31.31
C GLU A 113 14.02 -18.01 31.17
N GLU A 114 13.44 -19.23 31.19
CA GLU A 114 11.98 -19.48 31.10
C GLU A 114 11.16 -18.47 31.91
N VAL A 115 10.60 -17.47 31.21
CA VAL A 115 9.85 -16.39 31.86
C VAL A 115 8.46 -16.88 32.22
N LYS A 116 8.22 -17.01 33.52
CA LYS A 116 6.97 -17.52 34.11
C LYS A 116 5.75 -16.59 33.92
N TYR A 117 5.98 -15.37 33.43
CA TYR A 117 4.97 -14.33 33.24
C TYR A 117 5.19 -13.63 31.91
N ALA A 118 4.10 -13.19 31.28
CA ALA A 118 4.12 -12.45 30.02
C ALA A 118 3.47 -11.07 30.19
N PHE A 119 3.89 -10.10 29.38
CA PHE A 119 3.22 -8.81 29.26
C PHE A 119 2.17 -8.85 28.15
N VAL A 120 0.99 -8.28 28.43
CA VAL A 120 -0.09 -8.09 27.46
C VAL A 120 -0.34 -6.60 27.32
N SER A 121 -0.31 -6.12 26.07
CA SER A 121 -0.70 -4.77 25.70
C SER A 121 -2.14 -4.79 25.19
N VAL A 122 -2.99 -3.93 25.75
CA VAL A 122 -4.34 -3.68 25.26
C VAL A 122 -4.49 -2.18 25.05
N ALA A 123 -4.86 -1.79 23.83
CA ALA A 123 -5.25 -0.42 23.53
C ALA A 123 -6.76 -0.26 23.69
N MET A 124 -7.18 0.80 24.39
CA MET A 124 -8.57 1.25 24.32
C MET A 124 -8.71 2.23 23.16
N GLY A 125 -9.54 1.88 22.19
CA GLY A 125 -10.11 2.83 21.23
C GLY A 125 -11.52 3.22 21.68
N GLU A 126 -11.99 4.39 21.25
CA GLU A 126 -13.42 4.65 21.16
C GLU A 126 -13.97 3.60 20.20
N GLY A 127 -14.88 2.73 20.67
CA GLY A 127 -15.29 1.52 19.94
C GLY A 127 -15.66 1.72 18.47
#